data_AF-A0A520GCV9-F1
#
_entry.id   AF-A0A520GCV9-F1
#
_cell.length_a   1.000
_cell.length_b   1.000
_cell.length_c   1.000
_cell.angle_alpha   90.00
_cell.angle_beta   90.00
_cell.angle_gamma   90.00
#
_symmetry.space_group_name_H-M   'P 1'
#
loop_
_entity.id
_entity.type
_entity.pdbx_description
1 polymer ?
#
loop_
_entity_poly.entity_id
_entity_poly.type
_entity_poly.pdbx_seq_one_letter_code
_entity_poly.pdbx_strand_id
1 'polypeptide(L)'
;MLRALYSLALVLAQPLLRRKLRRRGQQEPGYLQAVPERFGHYTQAHSSGAVWIHAVSLGETRAAGILLARLREAVPGLRLLLTHGTATGRAEGARLLREGDVQVWQPWDTPGAVARFLDHFQPRIGLLMETEVWPNLTAACQARGVPLALVNARLSEKSLAQATRLSPLSRPAYAALAAVWAQTEADAQRLRQAGAAVQGVFGNLKFDATPDAAQLEHGRRWRASAARPVV
;
A
#
# COMPACT_ATOMS: atom_id res chain seq x y z
N MET A 1 -1.28 -25.37 -3.99
CA MET A 1 -0.85 -26.01 -2.73
C MET A 1 -0.05 -25.05 -1.83
N LEU A 2 1.02 -24.38 -2.30
CA LEU A 2 1.84 -23.50 -1.45
C LEU A 2 1.07 -22.29 -0.86
N ARG A 3 0.17 -21.65 -1.62
CA ARG A 3 -0.71 -20.58 -1.09
C ARG A 3 -1.63 -21.06 0.04
N ALA A 4 -2.11 -22.31 -0.01
CA ALA A 4 -2.93 -22.86 1.07
C ALA A 4 -2.12 -23.06 2.37
N LEU A 5 -0.88 -23.55 2.24
CA LEU A 5 0.06 -23.64 3.38
C LEU A 5 0.40 -22.26 3.95
N TYR A 6 0.65 -21.27 3.09
CA TYR A 6 0.84 -19.88 3.48
C TYR A 6 -0.37 -19.34 4.25
N SER A 7 -1.60 -19.56 3.74
CA SER A 7 -2.84 -19.17 4.40
C SER A 7 -3.00 -19.84 5.76
N LEU A 8 -2.77 -21.15 5.85
CA LEU A 8 -2.85 -21.90 7.10
C LEU A 8 -1.84 -21.37 8.12
N ALA A 9 -0.59 -21.13 7.70
CA ALA A 9 0.45 -20.56 8.56
C ALA A 9 0.04 -19.18 9.11
N LEU A 10 -0.55 -18.31 8.29
CA LEU A 10 -1.02 -17.00 8.75
C LEU A 10 -2.22 -17.09 9.70
N VAL A 11 -3.15 -18.01 9.46
CA VAL A 11 -4.28 -18.26 10.37
C VAL A 11 -3.76 -18.74 11.73
N LEU A 12 -2.85 -19.71 11.75
CA LEU A 12 -2.24 -20.22 12.98
C LEU A 12 -1.36 -19.16 13.68
N ALA A 13 -0.77 -18.22 12.93
CA ALA A 13 0.04 -17.14 13.49
C ALA A 13 -0.79 -16.01 14.14
N GLN A 14 -2.12 -15.95 13.96
CA GLN A 14 -2.94 -14.84 14.45
C GLN A 14 -2.78 -14.53 15.95
N PRO A 15 -2.72 -15.51 16.88
CA PRO A 15 -2.50 -15.22 18.31
C PRO A 15 -1.17 -14.51 18.56
N LEU A 16 -0.11 -14.93 17.86
CA LEU A 16 1.22 -14.32 17.93
C LEU A 16 1.22 -12.91 17.34
N LEU A 17 0.53 -12.71 16.20
CA LEU A 17 0.39 -11.40 15.58
C LEU A 17 -0.41 -10.44 16.48
N ARG A 18 -1.48 -10.89 17.15
CA ARG A 18 -2.21 -10.09 18.16
C ARG A 18 -1.31 -9.71 19.32
N ARG A 19 -0.50 -10.63 19.83
CA ARG A 19 0.48 -10.35 20.90
C ARG A 19 1.54 -9.35 20.45
N LYS A 20 2.08 -9.50 19.23
CA LYS A 20 3.04 -8.56 18.64
C LYS A 20 2.42 -7.17 18.47
N LEU A 21 1.20 -7.09 17.97
CA LEU A 21 0.45 -5.85 17.81
C LEU A 21 0.23 -5.17 19.16
N ARG A 22 -0.18 -5.91 20.20
CA ARG A 22 -0.36 -5.37 21.55
C ARG A 22 0.94 -4.81 22.12
N ARG A 23 2.06 -5.55 21.98
CA ARG A 23 3.40 -5.08 22.39
C ARG A 23 3.82 -3.81 21.65
N ARG A 24 3.64 -3.79 20.32
CA ARG A 24 3.92 -2.60 19.50
C ARG A 24 3.05 -1.42 19.95
N GLY A 25 1.79 -1.68 20.26
CA GLY A 25 0.83 -0.71 20.77
C GLY A 25 1.21 -0.06 22.10
N GLN A 26 2.06 -0.70 22.92
CA GLN A 26 2.57 -0.09 24.15
C GLN A 26 3.56 1.04 23.86
N GLN A 27 4.31 0.94 22.76
CA GLN A 27 5.26 1.97 22.31
C GLN A 27 4.59 2.99 21.39
N GLU A 28 3.68 2.52 20.53
CA GLU A 28 2.99 3.33 19.53
C GLU A 28 1.47 3.08 19.63
N PRO A 29 0.76 3.80 20.51
CA PRO A 29 -0.67 3.57 20.80
C PRO A 29 -1.58 3.58 19.57
N GLY A 30 -1.19 4.27 18.50
CA GLY A 30 -1.92 4.28 17.23
C GLY A 30 -2.17 2.88 16.65
N TYR A 31 -1.30 1.89 16.91
CA TYR A 31 -1.51 0.51 16.47
C TYR A 31 -2.68 -0.22 17.15
N LEU A 32 -3.17 0.31 18.28
CA LEU A 32 -4.30 -0.25 19.04
C LEU A 32 -5.65 0.33 18.61
N GLN A 33 -5.67 1.33 17.73
CA GLN A 33 -6.91 1.87 17.19
C GLN A 33 -7.51 0.88 16.21
N ALA A 34 -8.83 0.65 16.28
CA ALA A 34 -9.59 -0.14 15.32
C ALA A 34 -8.97 -1.50 14.93
N VAL A 35 -8.36 -2.20 15.90
CA VAL A 35 -7.72 -3.52 15.69
C VAL A 35 -8.59 -4.53 14.94
N PRO A 36 -9.92 -4.62 15.14
CA PRO A 36 -10.77 -5.56 14.41
C PRO A 36 -10.69 -5.43 12.88
N GLU A 37 -10.39 -4.25 12.33
CA GLU A 37 -10.25 -4.02 10.89
C GLU A 37 -9.15 -4.86 10.25
N ARG A 38 -8.05 -5.12 10.99
CA ARG A 38 -6.94 -5.98 10.53
C ARG A 38 -7.36 -7.44 10.35
N PHE A 39 -8.47 -7.81 10.99
CA PHE A 39 -9.09 -9.13 10.87
C PHE A 39 -10.33 -9.08 9.99
N GLY A 40 -10.54 -8.02 9.21
CA GLY A 40 -11.68 -7.92 8.30
C GLY A 40 -13.01 -7.64 8.99
N HIS A 41 -13.02 -6.98 10.14
CA HIS A 41 -14.25 -6.52 10.80
C HIS A 41 -14.31 -5.00 10.76
N TYR A 42 -15.26 -4.48 9.99
CA TYR A 42 -15.40 -3.05 9.68
C TYR A 42 -16.73 -2.52 10.20
N THR A 43 -16.73 -1.28 10.70
CA THR A 43 -17.93 -0.58 11.17
C THR A 43 -18.28 0.63 10.30
N GLN A 44 -17.37 1.00 9.40
CA GLN A 44 -17.55 2.09 8.45
C GLN A 44 -18.63 1.73 7.42
N ALA A 45 -19.33 2.75 6.92
CA ALA A 45 -20.29 2.58 5.84
C ALA A 45 -19.64 1.93 4.61
N HIS A 46 -20.43 1.17 3.85
CA HIS A 46 -19.96 0.54 2.63
C HIS A 46 -19.49 1.63 1.64
N SER A 47 -18.31 1.44 1.04
CA SER A 47 -17.74 2.35 0.05
C SER A 47 -17.72 1.73 -1.35
N SER A 48 -18.81 1.05 -1.73
CA SER A 48 -18.90 0.30 -3.00
C SER A 48 -18.55 1.20 -4.18
N GLY A 49 -17.63 0.73 -5.04
CA GLY A 49 -17.15 1.48 -6.20
C GLY A 49 -16.08 2.54 -5.89
N ALA A 50 -15.53 2.60 -4.68
CA ALA A 50 -14.40 3.49 -4.35
C ALA A 50 -13.11 3.08 -5.08
N VAL A 51 -12.24 4.05 -5.34
CA VAL A 51 -10.83 3.80 -5.70
C VAL A 51 -10.10 3.47 -4.41
N TRP A 52 -9.57 2.24 -4.32
CA TRP A 52 -8.81 1.82 -3.17
C TRP A 52 -7.33 2.11 -3.38
N ILE A 53 -6.71 2.82 -2.43
CA ILE A 53 -5.25 3.03 -2.39
C ILE A 53 -4.70 2.40 -1.12
N HIS A 54 -3.65 1.59 -1.26
CA HIS A 54 -2.91 1.03 -0.14
C HIS A 54 -1.51 1.64 -0.05
N ALA A 55 -1.22 2.31 1.06
CA ALA A 55 0.09 2.90 1.35
C ALA A 55 0.56 2.47 2.74
N VAL A 56 1.60 1.64 2.83
CA VAL A 56 1.96 0.97 4.08
C VAL A 56 2.66 1.93 5.06
N SER A 57 3.52 2.81 4.54
CA SER A 57 4.41 3.68 5.31
C SER A 57 4.08 5.18 5.18
N LEU A 58 4.66 6.02 6.03
CA LEU A 58 4.54 7.49 5.91
C LEU A 58 5.01 8.00 4.54
N GLY A 59 6.14 7.49 4.04
CA GLY A 59 6.70 7.91 2.76
C GLY A 59 5.80 7.53 1.57
N GLU A 60 5.20 6.35 1.62
CA GLU A 60 4.20 5.94 0.62
C GLU A 60 2.91 6.72 0.74
N THR A 61 2.44 7.03 1.96
CA THR A 61 1.22 7.84 2.13
C THR A 61 1.39 9.23 1.50
N ARG A 62 2.57 9.83 1.63
CA ARG A 62 2.88 11.11 0.97
C ARG A 62 2.88 10.98 -0.56
N ALA A 63 3.51 9.93 -1.09
CA ALA A 63 3.49 9.65 -2.53
C ALA A 63 2.06 9.38 -3.05
N ALA A 64 1.25 8.66 -2.27
CA ALA A 64 -0.16 8.42 -2.56
C ALA A 64 -0.97 9.72 -2.55
N GLY A 65 -0.64 10.69 -1.69
CA GLY A 65 -1.25 12.02 -1.69
C GLY A 65 -1.05 12.78 -3.00
N ILE A 66 0.15 12.72 -3.58
CA ILE A 66 0.46 13.32 -4.88
C ILE A 66 -0.38 12.68 -5.98
N LEU A 67 -0.43 11.35 -6.03
CA LEU A 67 -1.25 10.60 -6.97
C LEU A 67 -2.75 10.92 -6.80
N LEU A 68 -3.23 10.93 -5.55
CA LEU A 68 -4.63 11.18 -5.22
C LEU A 68 -5.09 12.58 -5.66
N ALA A 69 -4.24 13.59 -5.55
CA ALA A 69 -4.54 14.93 -6.03
C ALA A 69 -4.87 14.91 -7.53
N ARG A 70 -4.01 14.28 -8.34
CA ARG A 70 -4.21 14.13 -9.78
C ARG A 70 -5.41 13.23 -10.14
N LEU A 71 -5.63 12.16 -9.38
CA LEU A 71 -6.79 11.29 -9.58
C LEU A 71 -8.11 12.02 -9.32
N ARG A 72 -8.16 12.91 -8.33
CA ARG A 72 -9.36 13.72 -8.04
C ARG A 72 -9.62 14.79 -9.10
N GLU A 73 -8.58 15.31 -9.75
CA GLU A 73 -8.71 16.18 -10.93
C GLU A 73 -9.26 15.40 -12.13
N ALA A 74 -8.72 14.20 -12.39
CA ALA A 74 -9.09 13.39 -13.54
C ALA A 74 -10.44 12.67 -13.39
N VAL A 75 -10.86 12.38 -12.16
CA VAL A 75 -12.10 11.65 -11.85
C VAL A 75 -12.93 12.45 -10.84
N PRO A 76 -13.76 13.41 -11.32
CA PRO A 76 -14.70 14.12 -10.47
C PRO A 76 -15.60 13.16 -9.70
N GLY A 77 -15.79 13.40 -8.39
CA GLY A 77 -16.59 12.54 -7.52
C GLY A 77 -15.91 11.25 -7.08
N LEU A 78 -14.59 11.11 -7.26
CA LEU A 78 -13.82 9.99 -6.74
C LEU A 78 -14.02 9.86 -5.22
N ARG A 79 -14.53 8.70 -4.80
CA ARG A 79 -14.54 8.24 -3.42
C ARG A 79 -13.30 7.39 -3.17
N LEU A 80 -12.57 7.71 -2.11
CA LEU A 80 -11.35 7.01 -1.72
C LEU A 80 -11.64 5.98 -0.63
N LEU A 81 -11.08 4.78 -0.82
CA LEU A 81 -10.82 3.84 0.26
C LEU A 81 -9.31 3.80 0.51
N LEU A 82 -8.86 4.22 1.68
CA LEU A 82 -7.43 4.31 2.00
C LEU A 82 -7.07 3.28 3.07
N THR A 83 -6.09 2.41 2.76
CA THR A 83 -5.57 1.43 3.73
C THR A 83 -4.11 1.64 4.07
N HIS A 84 -3.76 1.34 5.33
CA HIS A 84 -2.39 1.47 5.84
C HIS A 84 -1.92 0.23 6.59
N GLY A 85 -0.60 0.04 6.67
CA GLY A 85 0.03 -0.95 7.54
C GLY A 85 0.55 -0.37 8.85
N THR A 86 0.96 0.91 8.84
CA THR A 86 1.62 1.60 9.96
C THR A 86 0.77 2.72 10.57
N ALA A 87 0.97 3.00 11.87
CA ALA A 87 0.28 4.08 12.56
C ALA A 87 0.66 5.47 12.03
N THR A 88 1.93 5.67 11.68
CA THR A 88 2.40 6.93 11.08
C THR A 88 1.82 7.14 9.69
N GLY A 89 1.77 6.10 8.85
CA GLY A 89 1.11 6.14 7.55
C GLY A 89 -0.38 6.47 7.66
N ARG A 90 -1.08 5.88 8.63
CA ARG A 90 -2.50 6.16 8.90
C ARG A 90 -2.74 7.59 9.39
N ALA A 91 -1.93 8.09 10.32
CA ALA A 91 -2.04 9.45 10.82
C ALA A 91 -1.84 10.48 9.70
N GLU A 92 -0.87 10.26 8.81
CA GLU A 92 -0.69 11.12 7.63
C GLU A 92 -1.87 11.00 6.66
N GLY A 93 -2.36 9.78 6.43
CA GLY A 93 -3.43 9.51 5.48
C GLY A 93 -4.76 10.16 5.87
N ALA A 94 -4.99 10.38 7.17
CA ALA A 94 -6.18 11.06 7.66
C ALA A 94 -6.29 12.50 7.11
N ARG A 95 -5.15 13.15 6.80
CA ARG A 95 -5.11 14.50 6.22
C ARG A 95 -5.50 14.54 4.74
N LEU A 96 -5.56 13.39 4.07
CA LEU A 96 -5.87 13.26 2.64
C LEU A 96 -7.38 13.09 2.39
N LEU A 97 -8.13 12.68 3.42
CA LEU A 97 -9.54 12.34 3.32
C LEU A 97 -10.40 13.58 3.07
N ARG A 98 -11.41 13.43 2.23
CA ARG A 98 -12.53 14.36 2.04
C ARG A 98 -13.82 13.69 2.53
N GLU A 99 -14.90 14.45 2.56
CA GLU A 99 -16.23 13.91 2.84
C GLU A 99 -16.56 12.75 1.90
N GLY A 100 -17.06 11.65 2.46
CA GLY A 100 -17.38 10.42 1.74
C GLY A 100 -16.22 9.43 1.55
N ASP A 101 -15.00 9.81 1.93
CA ASP A 101 -13.86 8.88 1.92
C ASP A 101 -13.82 7.99 3.17
N VAL A 102 -13.21 6.83 3.03
CA VAL A 102 -13.04 5.85 4.12
C VAL A 102 -11.57 5.54 4.31
N GLN A 103 -11.13 5.51 5.57
CA GLN A 103 -9.81 5.03 5.95
C GLN A 103 -9.92 3.89 6.95
N VAL A 104 -9.26 2.77 6.65
CA VAL A 104 -9.22 1.57 7.52
C VAL A 104 -7.83 0.95 7.52
N TRP A 105 -7.57 0.05 8.46
CA TRP A 105 -6.39 -0.79 8.39
C TRP A 105 -6.48 -1.76 7.22
N GLN A 106 -5.32 -2.01 6.60
CA GLN A 106 -5.18 -3.12 5.67
C GLN A 106 -5.54 -4.44 6.40
N PRO A 107 -6.46 -5.26 5.85
CA PRO A 107 -6.66 -6.60 6.37
C PRO A 107 -5.35 -7.39 6.30
N TRP A 108 -5.06 -8.17 7.33
CA TRP A 108 -4.01 -9.17 7.24
C TRP A 108 -4.32 -10.17 6.14
N ASP A 109 -3.28 -10.68 5.49
CA ASP A 109 -3.38 -11.49 4.28
C ASP A 109 -3.87 -12.93 4.53
N THR A 110 -4.90 -13.08 5.37
CA THR A 110 -5.64 -14.33 5.59
C THR A 110 -6.86 -14.36 4.68
N PRO A 111 -7.27 -15.54 4.17
CA PRO A 111 -8.42 -15.63 3.28
C PRO A 111 -9.69 -15.01 3.84
N GLY A 112 -9.97 -15.22 5.14
CA GLY A 112 -11.18 -14.70 5.78
C GLY A 112 -11.19 -13.17 5.95
N ALA A 113 -10.08 -12.56 6.38
CA ALA A 113 -10.03 -11.11 6.55
C ALA A 113 -10.06 -10.39 5.20
N VAL A 114 -9.33 -10.90 4.21
CA VAL A 114 -9.31 -10.37 2.85
C VAL A 114 -10.68 -10.50 2.18
N ALA A 115 -11.36 -11.65 2.30
CA ALA A 115 -12.69 -11.84 1.76
C ALA A 115 -13.67 -10.80 2.34
N ARG A 116 -13.72 -10.67 3.67
CA ARG A 116 -14.59 -9.67 4.32
C ARG A 116 -14.28 -8.24 3.90
N PHE A 117 -13.01 -7.88 3.71
CA PHE A 117 -12.63 -6.56 3.20
C PHE A 117 -13.21 -6.29 1.82
N LEU A 118 -13.01 -7.22 0.88
CA LEU A 118 -13.48 -7.06 -0.50
C LEU A 118 -15.01 -7.12 -0.59
N ASP A 119 -15.65 -7.96 0.23
CA ASP A 119 -17.10 -8.10 0.27
C ASP A 119 -17.77 -6.87 0.92
N HIS A 120 -17.14 -6.25 1.92
CA HIS A 120 -17.65 -5.06 2.61
C HIS A 120 -17.48 -3.79 1.77
N PHE A 121 -16.30 -3.58 1.19
CA PHE A 121 -15.99 -2.32 0.51
C PHE A 121 -16.19 -2.34 -1.00
N GLN A 122 -16.16 -3.52 -1.64
CA GLN A 122 -16.36 -3.70 -3.09
C GLN A 122 -15.68 -2.62 -3.94
N PRO A 123 -14.34 -2.44 -3.81
CA PRO A 123 -13.63 -1.38 -4.54
C PRO A 123 -13.68 -1.61 -6.04
N ARG A 124 -13.74 -0.53 -6.83
CA ARG A 124 -13.73 -0.62 -8.30
C ARG A 124 -12.36 -0.99 -8.86
N ILE A 125 -11.30 -0.61 -8.15
CA ILE A 125 -9.89 -0.84 -8.47
C ILE A 125 -9.07 -0.67 -7.19
N GLY A 126 -8.00 -1.45 -7.04
CA GLY A 126 -6.99 -1.26 -5.99
C GLY A 126 -5.65 -0.79 -6.56
N LEU A 127 -5.06 0.22 -5.94
CA LEU A 127 -3.75 0.77 -6.24
C LEU A 127 -2.80 0.49 -5.06
N LEU A 128 -1.88 -0.45 -5.25
CA LEU A 128 -0.91 -0.86 -4.26
C LEU A 128 0.36 -0.02 -4.44
N MET A 129 0.80 0.69 -3.41
CA MET A 129 2.00 1.52 -3.49
C MET A 129 3.27 0.68 -3.35
N GLU A 130 4.24 0.94 -4.24
CA GLU A 130 5.62 0.44 -4.18
C GLU A 130 5.77 -1.10 -4.24
N THR A 131 5.72 -1.79 -3.10
CA THR A 131 6.12 -3.21 -2.97
C THR A 131 5.02 -4.14 -2.43
N GLU A 132 3.83 -3.62 -2.17
CA GLU A 132 2.83 -4.28 -1.32
C GLU A 132 1.99 -5.37 -2.03
N VAL A 133 2.65 -6.39 -2.59
CA VAL A 133 2.00 -7.52 -3.27
C VAL A 133 1.78 -8.69 -2.31
N TRP A 134 0.50 -9.01 -2.07
CA TRP A 134 0.08 -10.00 -1.07
C TRP A 134 -0.65 -11.20 -1.70
N PRO A 135 -0.22 -12.46 -1.48
CA PRO A 135 -0.76 -13.63 -2.19
C PRO A 135 -2.26 -13.89 -2.03
N ASN A 136 -2.84 -13.72 -0.84
CA ASN A 136 -4.28 -13.95 -0.67
C ASN A 136 -5.10 -12.75 -1.17
N LEU A 137 -4.62 -11.52 -0.95
CA LEU A 137 -5.23 -10.29 -1.45
C LEU A 137 -5.36 -10.30 -2.96
N THR A 138 -4.26 -10.58 -3.67
CA THR A 138 -4.22 -10.62 -5.13
C THR A 138 -5.12 -11.71 -5.69
N ALA A 139 -5.04 -12.93 -5.14
CA ALA A 139 -5.91 -14.03 -5.54
C ALA A 139 -7.40 -13.74 -5.28
N ALA A 140 -7.74 -13.10 -4.16
CA ALA A 140 -9.13 -12.78 -3.82
C ALA A 140 -9.69 -11.63 -4.68
N CYS A 141 -8.85 -10.66 -5.05
CA CYS A 141 -9.23 -9.60 -5.99
C CYS A 141 -9.47 -10.17 -7.38
N GLN A 142 -8.56 -11.03 -7.88
CA GLN A 142 -8.73 -11.72 -9.15
C GLN A 142 -10.02 -12.54 -9.19
N ALA A 143 -10.31 -13.31 -8.13
CA ALA A 143 -11.53 -14.10 -8.03
C ALA A 143 -12.83 -13.28 -8.00
N ARG A 144 -12.76 -12.00 -7.60
CA ARG A 144 -13.90 -11.07 -7.53
C ARG A 144 -13.95 -10.09 -8.72
N GLY A 145 -13.01 -10.20 -9.67
CA GLY A 145 -12.89 -9.27 -10.78
C GLY A 145 -12.50 -7.84 -10.36
N VAL A 146 -11.88 -7.66 -9.19
CA VAL A 146 -11.34 -6.37 -8.74
C VAL A 146 -9.94 -6.20 -9.34
N PRO A 147 -9.72 -5.27 -10.29
CA PRO A 147 -8.40 -5.05 -10.85
C PRO A 147 -7.46 -4.45 -9.80
N LEU A 148 -6.23 -4.96 -9.75
CA LEU A 148 -5.16 -4.44 -8.91
C LEU A 148 -4.02 -3.91 -9.78
N ALA A 149 -3.53 -2.70 -9.46
CA ALA A 149 -2.35 -2.13 -10.04
C ALA A 149 -1.27 -1.90 -8.98
N LEU A 150 -0.01 -2.22 -9.30
CA LEU A 150 1.14 -1.81 -8.51
C LEU A 150 1.67 -0.47 -9.07
N VAL A 151 1.51 0.59 -8.29
CA VAL A 151 1.83 1.97 -8.66
C VAL A 151 3.12 2.41 -7.99
N ASN A 152 3.89 3.27 -8.68
CA ASN A 152 5.22 3.70 -8.21
C ASN A 152 6.10 2.48 -7.85
N ALA A 153 6.01 1.42 -8.65
CA ALA A 153 6.49 0.10 -8.31
C ALA A 153 8.01 0.05 -8.27
N ARG A 154 8.55 -0.61 -7.24
CA ARG A 154 9.99 -0.85 -7.09
C ARG A 154 10.22 -2.28 -6.63
N LEU A 155 11.31 -2.89 -7.06
CA LEU A 155 11.69 -4.21 -6.58
C LEU A 155 13.20 -4.30 -6.46
N SER A 156 13.70 -4.43 -5.22
CA SER A 156 15.13 -4.60 -4.99
C SER A 156 15.61 -5.99 -5.43
N GLU A 157 16.91 -6.15 -5.69
CA GLU A 157 17.51 -7.46 -6.00
C GLU A 157 17.29 -8.48 -4.89
N LYS A 158 17.38 -8.04 -3.63
CA LYS A 158 17.09 -8.86 -2.46
C LYS A 158 15.64 -9.36 -2.47
N SER A 159 14.70 -8.47 -2.76
CA SER A 159 13.27 -8.78 -2.83
C SER A 159 12.98 -9.74 -4.00
N LEU A 160 13.61 -9.53 -5.16
CA LEU A 160 13.52 -10.44 -6.29
C LEU A 160 14.09 -11.82 -5.93
N ALA A 161 15.27 -11.91 -5.33
CA ALA A 161 15.85 -13.19 -4.93
C ALA A 161 14.94 -13.96 -3.97
N GLN A 162 14.29 -13.26 -3.03
CA GLN A 162 13.27 -13.85 -2.16
C GLN A 162 12.03 -14.29 -2.94
N ALA A 163 11.53 -13.46 -3.85
CA ALA A 163 10.39 -13.77 -4.71
C ALA A 163 10.68 -15.02 -5.55
N THR A 164 11.87 -15.16 -6.13
CA THR A 164 12.30 -16.33 -6.90
C THR A 164 12.35 -17.59 -6.05
N ARG A 165 12.90 -17.52 -4.82
CA ARG A 165 12.91 -18.66 -3.87
C ARG A 165 11.50 -19.14 -3.52
N LEU A 166 10.55 -18.22 -3.45
CA LEU A 166 9.14 -18.48 -3.14
C LEU A 166 8.26 -18.38 -4.40
N SER A 167 8.80 -18.68 -5.58
CA SER A 167 8.13 -18.52 -6.88
C SER A 167 6.71 -19.12 -6.95
N PRO A 168 6.43 -20.33 -6.41
CA PRO A 168 5.08 -20.89 -6.43
C PRO A 168 4.04 -20.08 -5.62
N LEU A 169 4.48 -19.13 -4.80
CA LEU A 169 3.65 -18.19 -4.05
C LEU A 169 3.68 -16.78 -4.68
N SER A 170 4.87 -16.26 -5.00
CA SER A 170 5.07 -14.89 -5.47
C SER A 170 4.63 -14.70 -6.93
N ARG A 171 5.00 -15.63 -7.83
CA ARG A 171 4.75 -15.50 -9.27
C ARG A 171 3.25 -15.41 -9.59
N PRO A 172 2.35 -16.23 -9.00
CA PRO A 172 0.91 -16.05 -9.17
C PRO A 172 0.41 -14.70 -8.65
N ALA A 173 0.97 -14.21 -7.53
CA ALA A 173 0.55 -12.93 -6.95
C ALA A 173 0.92 -11.74 -7.85
N TYR A 174 2.13 -11.72 -8.41
CA TYR A 174 2.54 -10.70 -9.38
C TYR A 174 1.81 -10.83 -10.72
N ALA A 175 1.58 -12.05 -11.20
CA ALA A 175 0.86 -12.29 -12.45
C ALA A 175 -0.63 -11.94 -12.38
N ALA A 176 -1.22 -11.92 -11.18
CA ALA A 176 -2.61 -11.51 -10.95
C ALA A 176 -2.81 -9.99 -10.98
N LEU A 177 -1.74 -9.18 -10.99
CA LEU A 177 -1.84 -7.73 -11.13
C LEU A 177 -2.28 -7.39 -12.56
N ALA A 178 -3.29 -6.51 -12.66
CA ALA A 178 -3.79 -6.01 -13.94
C ALA A 178 -2.80 -5.06 -14.60
N ALA A 179 -2.05 -4.29 -13.81
CA ALA A 179 -1.02 -3.37 -14.30
C ALA A 179 0.11 -3.19 -13.29
N VAL A 180 1.31 -2.93 -13.80
CA VAL A 180 2.46 -2.50 -12.99
C VAL A 180 3.13 -1.31 -13.66
N TRP A 181 3.34 -0.26 -12.89
CA TRP A 181 3.98 0.97 -13.33
C TRP A 181 5.23 1.24 -12.48
N ALA A 182 6.39 0.97 -13.07
CA ALA A 182 7.66 0.94 -12.37
C ALA A 182 8.31 2.33 -12.26
N GLN A 183 9.16 2.50 -11.24
CA GLN A 183 9.94 3.72 -11.05
C GLN A 183 11.08 3.84 -12.05
N THR A 184 11.78 2.75 -12.30
CA THR A 184 12.95 2.69 -13.18
C THR A 184 12.89 1.48 -14.11
N GLU A 185 13.68 1.48 -15.17
CA GLU A 185 13.79 0.29 -16.04
C GLU A 185 14.38 -0.91 -15.29
N ALA A 186 15.30 -0.68 -14.34
CA ALA A 186 15.83 -1.75 -13.50
C ALA A 186 14.73 -2.39 -12.63
N ASP A 187 13.82 -1.59 -12.08
CA ASP A 187 12.65 -2.11 -11.36
C ASP A 187 11.71 -2.87 -12.30
N ALA A 188 11.43 -2.32 -13.49
CA ALA A 188 10.59 -2.97 -14.50
C ALA A 188 11.13 -4.36 -14.88
N GLN A 189 12.43 -4.48 -15.14
CA GLN A 189 13.06 -5.76 -15.44
C GLN A 189 12.88 -6.78 -14.32
N ARG A 190 13.14 -6.38 -13.06
CA ARG A 190 12.98 -7.28 -11.91
C ARG A 190 11.52 -7.67 -11.69
N LEU A 191 10.57 -6.74 -11.88
CA LEU A 191 9.13 -7.02 -11.79
C LEU A 191 8.65 -7.98 -12.89
N ARG A 192 9.14 -7.84 -14.13
CA ARG A 192 8.90 -8.81 -15.20
C ARG A 192 9.44 -10.20 -14.84
N GLN A 193 10.65 -10.27 -14.28
CA GLN A 193 11.24 -11.53 -13.80
C GLN A 193 10.41 -12.18 -12.69
N ALA A 194 9.80 -11.38 -11.81
CA ALA A 194 8.88 -11.85 -10.78
C ALA A 194 7.52 -12.34 -11.35
N GLY A 195 7.24 -12.09 -12.63
CA GLY A 195 6.04 -12.53 -13.34
C GLY A 195 4.96 -11.47 -13.51
N ALA A 196 5.28 -10.19 -13.26
CA ALA A 196 4.30 -9.11 -13.32
C ALA A 196 4.13 -8.53 -14.74
N ALA A 197 2.90 -8.10 -15.07
CA ALA A 197 2.59 -7.42 -16.32
C ALA A 197 2.96 -5.92 -16.24
N VAL A 198 4.23 -5.61 -16.50
CA VAL A 198 4.74 -4.22 -16.50
C VAL A 198 4.28 -3.49 -17.75
N GLN A 199 3.48 -2.44 -17.55
CA GLN A 199 2.92 -1.63 -18.63
C GLN A 199 3.72 -0.35 -18.91
N GLY A 200 4.60 0.07 -18.01
CA GLY A 200 5.46 1.22 -18.26
C GLY A 200 6.37 1.61 -17.10
N VAL A 201 7.29 2.53 -17.38
CA VAL A 201 8.19 3.17 -16.42
C VAL A 201 7.81 4.65 -16.37
N PHE A 202 7.46 5.15 -15.19
CA PHE A 202 6.90 6.49 -15.00
C PHE A 202 7.68 7.37 -14.03
N GLY A 203 8.85 6.92 -13.56
CA GLY A 203 9.62 7.64 -12.57
C GLY A 203 9.07 7.46 -11.15
N ASN A 204 9.66 8.18 -10.20
CA ASN A 204 9.30 8.08 -8.79
C ASN A 204 8.46 9.29 -8.36
N LEU A 205 7.22 9.04 -7.94
CA LEU A 205 6.25 10.06 -7.52
C LEU A 205 6.80 11.01 -6.43
N LYS A 206 7.77 10.56 -5.63
CA LYS A 206 8.37 11.40 -4.58
C LYS A 206 9.11 12.62 -5.15
N PHE A 207 9.50 12.60 -6.42
CA PHE A 207 10.13 13.73 -7.10
C PHE A 207 9.11 14.76 -7.63
N ASP A 208 7.82 14.40 -7.69
CA ASP A 208 6.75 15.31 -8.09
C ASP A 208 6.23 16.15 -6.90
N ALA A 209 6.78 15.93 -5.71
CA ALA A 209 6.45 16.69 -4.52
C ALA A 209 6.93 18.14 -4.67
N THR A 210 6.06 19.11 -4.45
CA THR A 210 6.45 20.52 -4.34
C THR A 210 6.92 20.79 -2.91
N PRO A 211 8.20 21.14 -2.66
CA PRO A 211 8.67 21.44 -1.32
C PRO A 211 7.99 22.70 -0.77
N ASP A 212 7.78 22.73 0.54
CA ASP A 212 7.24 23.91 1.21
C ASP A 212 8.19 25.10 1.07
N ALA A 213 7.66 26.24 0.62
CA ALA A 213 8.47 27.42 0.33
C ALA A 213 9.17 27.99 1.57
N ALA A 214 8.53 27.94 2.75
CA ALA A 214 9.12 28.38 4.00
C ALA A 214 10.22 27.43 4.48
N GLN A 215 10.07 26.12 4.23
CA GLN A 215 11.15 25.15 4.49
C GLN A 215 12.35 25.37 3.56
N LEU A 216 12.11 25.66 2.28
CA LEU A 216 13.18 26.01 1.34
C LEU A 216 13.92 27.28 1.78
N GLU A 217 13.18 28.30 2.22
CA GLU A 217 13.77 29.53 2.72
C GLU A 217 14.62 29.28 3.98
N HIS A 218 14.12 28.50 4.94
CA HIS A 218 14.91 28.09 6.10
C HIS A 218 16.18 27.35 5.70
N GLY A 219 16.09 26.39 4.79
CA GLY A 219 17.26 25.66 4.28
C GLY A 219 18.30 26.58 3.65
N ARG A 220 17.87 27.59 2.88
CA ARG A 220 18.76 28.62 2.30
C ARG A 220 19.43 29.47 3.38
N ARG A 221 18.67 29.90 4.39
CA ARG A 221 19.20 30.68 5.52
C ARG A 221 20.27 29.89 6.28
N TRP A 222 20.02 28.62 6.59
CA TRP A 222 21.01 27.75 7.23
C TRP A 222 22.25 27.54 6.37
N ARG A 223 22.08 27.31 5.07
CA ARG A 223 23.22 27.18 4.15
C ARG A 223 24.08 28.44 4.11
N ALA A 224 23.48 29.63 4.17
CA ALA A 224 24.22 30.88 4.19
C ALA A 224 24.98 31.12 5.51
N SER A 225 24.45 30.63 6.65
CA SER A 225 25.05 30.83 7.97
C SER A 225 25.96 29.69 8.43
N ALA A 226 25.95 28.53 7.76
CA ALA A 226 26.69 27.35 8.20
C ALA A 226 28.13 27.37 7.68
N ALA A 227 29.09 27.15 8.58
CA ALA A 227 30.50 26.96 8.23
C ALA A 227 30.79 25.60 7.56
N ARG A 228 29.79 24.72 7.45
CA ARG A 228 29.87 23.40 6.81
C ARG A 228 28.89 23.31 5.65
N PRO A 229 29.18 22.49 4.63
CA PRO A 229 28.26 22.27 3.53
C PRO A 229 26.91 21.75 4.05
N VAL A 230 25.84 22.50 3.78
CA VAL A 230 24.46 22.05 3.98
C VAL A 230 24.01 21.42 2.67
N VAL A 231 23.93 20.08 2.63
CA VAL A 231 23.45 19.32 1.46
C VAL A 231 21.93 19.34 1.44
#